data_AF-A0A5M9HT35-F1
#
_entry.id   AF-A0A5M9HT35-F1
#
_cell.length_a   1.000
_cell.length_b   1.000
_cell.length_c   1.000
_cell.angle_alpha   90.00
_cell.angle_beta   90.00
_cell.angle_gamma   90.00
#
_symmetry.space_group_name_H-M   'P 1'
#
loop_
_entity.id
_entity.type
_entity.pdbx_description
1 polymer ?
#
loop_
_entity_poly.entity_id
_entity_poly.type
_entity_poly.pdbx_seq_one_letter_code
_entity_poly.pdbx_strand_id
1 'polypeptide(L)'
;MYEGNPVDLRMEKILSADGIFDDSTRQCRVRKYDPEEDFIYLELMEDKLEAISLDAKYRCYISTRTELLYCTGVVKERYCQEDRNLLKFRIENGFYNVYEGRKMTKRA
;
A
#
# COMPACT_ATOMS: atom_id res chain seq x y z
N MET A 1 2.47 16.40 -3.42
CA MET A 1 1.99 15.31 -2.54
C MET A 1 2.26 13.99 -3.25
N TYR A 2 2.22 12.84 -2.58
CA TYR A 2 2.96 11.60 -2.89
C TYR A 2 2.94 11.01 -4.32
N GLU A 3 2.20 11.59 -5.24
CA GLU A 3 2.12 11.24 -6.66
C GLU A 3 3.50 11.03 -7.29
N GLY A 4 3.62 9.95 -8.06
CA GLY A 4 4.85 9.52 -8.70
C GLY A 4 5.83 8.77 -7.80
N ASN A 5 5.65 8.80 -6.47
CA ASN A 5 6.55 8.07 -5.57
C ASN A 5 6.34 6.55 -5.70
N PRO A 6 7.44 5.76 -5.65
CA PRO A 6 7.35 4.31 -5.60
C PRO A 6 6.76 3.85 -4.26
N VAL A 7 5.98 2.79 -4.33
CA VAL A 7 5.29 2.17 -3.20
C VAL A 7 5.58 0.68 -3.19
N ASP A 8 6.03 0.19 -2.04
CA ASP A 8 6.08 -1.24 -1.78
C ASP A 8 4.80 -1.65 -1.05
N LEU A 9 3.96 -2.45 -1.70
CA LEU A 9 2.71 -2.96 -1.16
C LEU A 9 2.91 -4.40 -0.68
N ARG A 10 2.68 -4.67 0.61
CA ARG A 10 2.82 -6.02 1.20
C ARG A 10 1.56 -6.42 1.94
N MET A 11 1.14 -7.67 1.79
CA MET A 11 0.03 -8.19 2.59
C MET A 11 0.46 -8.29 4.06
N GLU A 12 -0.34 -7.71 4.96
CA GLU A 12 -0.11 -7.79 6.40
C GLU A 12 -0.96 -8.90 7.02
N LYS A 13 -2.22 -9.02 6.58
CA LYS A 13 -3.16 -9.99 7.16
C LYS A 13 -4.27 -10.31 6.16
N ILE A 14 -4.67 -11.58 6.09
CA ILE A 14 -5.89 -11.98 5.39
C ILE A 14 -7.11 -11.72 6.28
N LEU A 15 -8.19 -11.21 5.70
CA LEU A 15 -9.47 -11.02 6.38
C LEU A 15 -10.45 -12.17 6.13
N SER A 16 -10.35 -12.84 4.98
CA SER A 16 -11.12 -14.04 4.64
C SER A 16 -10.55 -15.32 5.28
N ALA A 17 -11.42 -16.26 5.63
CA ALA A 17 -11.04 -17.58 6.16
C ALA A 17 -10.40 -18.49 5.10
N ASP A 18 -10.75 -18.29 3.83
CA ASP A 18 -10.25 -19.08 2.69
C ASP A 18 -9.20 -18.32 1.85
N GLY A 19 -8.80 -17.12 2.29
CA GLY A 19 -7.82 -16.33 1.57
C GLY A 19 -6.43 -16.95 1.65
N ILE A 20 -5.61 -16.67 0.63
CA ILE A 20 -4.21 -17.12 0.58
C ILE A 20 -3.32 -15.97 1.06
N PHE A 21 -2.45 -16.25 2.04
CA PHE A 21 -1.50 -15.26 2.53
C PHE A 21 -0.39 -15.13 1.50
N ASP A 22 -0.19 -13.92 0.98
CA ASP A 22 0.89 -13.62 0.05
C ASP A 22 1.90 -12.68 0.72
N ASP A 23 3.05 -13.22 1.12
CA ASP A 23 4.13 -12.42 1.70
C ASP A 23 4.96 -11.65 0.66
N SER A 24 4.58 -11.73 -0.63
CA SER A 24 5.28 -11.03 -1.70
C SER A 24 5.10 -9.51 -1.57
N THR A 25 6.20 -8.79 -1.73
CA THR A 25 6.17 -7.34 -1.93
C THR A 25 5.85 -7.05 -3.38
N ARG A 26 4.80 -6.26 -3.60
CA ARG A 26 4.35 -5.82 -4.92
C ARG A 26 4.78 -4.38 -5.16
N GLN A 27 5.38 -4.13 -6.32
CA GLN A 27 5.83 -2.79 -6.68
C GLN A 27 4.68 -1.97 -7.28
N CYS A 28 4.43 -0.83 -6.66
CA CYS A 28 3.38 0.10 -7.04
C CYS A 28 3.96 1.52 -7.21
N ARG A 29 3.18 2.41 -7.81
CA ARG A 29 3.45 3.84 -7.89
C ARG A 29 2.22 4.64 -7.49
N VAL A 30 2.39 5.71 -6.72
CA VAL A 30 1.25 6.58 -6.37
C VAL A 30 0.78 7.31 -7.62
N ARG A 31 -0.49 7.16 -7.97
CA ARG A 31 -1.15 7.91 -9.04
C ARG A 31 -1.80 9.17 -8.54
N LYS A 32 -2.57 9.05 -7.46
CA LYS A 32 -3.31 10.14 -6.85
C LYS A 32 -3.51 9.85 -5.37
N TYR A 33 -3.51 10.88 -4.54
CA TYR A 33 -3.90 10.80 -3.14
C TYR A 33 -5.08 11.73 -2.89
N ASP A 34 -6.13 11.20 -2.27
CA ASP A 34 -7.35 11.91 -1.89
C ASP A 34 -7.43 12.00 -0.35
N PRO A 35 -7.10 13.17 0.23
CA PRO A 35 -7.07 13.34 1.68
C PRO A 35 -8.45 13.45 2.32
N GLU A 36 -9.52 13.74 1.57
CA GLU A 36 -10.87 13.89 2.15
C GLU A 36 -11.48 12.54 2.50
N GLU A 37 -11.21 11.54 1.68
CA GLU A 37 -11.78 10.18 1.77
C GLU A 37 -10.75 9.13 2.22
N ASP A 38 -9.53 9.55 2.56
CA ASP A 38 -8.40 8.68 2.92
C ASP A 38 -8.10 7.59 1.85
N PHE A 39 -8.24 7.94 0.57
CA PHE A 39 -7.94 7.04 -0.55
C PHE A 39 -6.60 7.37 -1.22
N ILE A 40 -5.85 6.33 -1.57
CA ILE A 40 -4.70 6.42 -2.45
C ILE A 40 -4.90 5.50 -3.65
N TYR A 41 -4.70 6.08 -4.83
CA TYR A 41 -4.73 5.36 -6.09
C TYR A 41 -3.31 4.92 -6.41
N LEU A 42 -3.12 3.61 -6.55
CA LEU A 42 -1.83 3.01 -6.84
C LEU A 42 -1.86 2.38 -8.23
N GLU A 43 -0.78 2.54 -8.96
CA GLU A 43 -0.50 1.83 -10.22
C GLU A 43 0.42 0.66 -9.91
N LEU A 44 -0.06 -0.56 -10.12
CA LEU A 44 0.71 -1.78 -9.97
C LEU A 44 1.65 -1.91 -11.19
N MET A 45 2.94 -2.09 -10.93
CA MET A 45 3.97 -2.23 -11.98
C MET A 45 4.05 -3.66 -12.53
N GLU A 46 3.30 -4.58 -11.94
CA GLU A 46 3.20 -5.98 -12.35
C GLU A 46 1.89 -6.25 -13.09
N ASP A 47 1.90 -7.22 -14.01
CA ASP A 47 0.71 -7.61 -14.79
C ASP A 47 -0.30 -8.46 -14.00
N LYS A 48 0.04 -8.88 -12.78
CA LYS A 48 -0.78 -9.81 -11.98
C LYS A 48 -1.73 -9.08 -11.03
N LEU A 49 -2.70 -8.34 -11.58
CA LEU A 49 -3.73 -7.66 -10.79
C LEU A 49 -4.55 -8.62 -9.91
N GLU A 50 -4.79 -9.84 -10.40
CA GLU A 50 -5.55 -10.88 -9.69
C GLU A 50 -4.87 -11.35 -8.40
N ALA A 51 -3.56 -11.15 -8.26
CA ALA A 51 -2.82 -11.47 -7.04
C ALA A 51 -3.17 -10.54 -5.87
N ILE A 52 -3.75 -9.36 -6.14
CA ILE A 52 -4.11 -8.39 -5.10
C ILE A 52 -5.49 -8.69 -4.53
N SER A 53 -5.55 -9.42 -3.42
CA SER A 53 -6.80 -9.69 -2.70
C SER A 53 -7.51 -8.42 -2.23
N LEU A 54 -8.84 -8.39 -2.34
CA LEU A 54 -9.68 -7.32 -1.75
C LEU A 54 -9.99 -7.61 -0.28
N ASP A 55 -9.89 -8.88 0.13
CA ASP A 55 -10.16 -9.37 1.49
C ASP A 55 -8.88 -9.53 2.29
N ALA A 56 -7.96 -8.58 2.13
CA ALA A 56 -6.72 -8.55 2.87
C ALA A 56 -6.36 -7.12 3.28
N LYS A 57 -5.73 -7.02 4.44
CA LYS A 57 -5.09 -5.81 4.92
C LYS A 57 -3.67 -5.77 4.37
N TYR A 58 -3.31 -4.64 3.78
CA TYR A 58 -1.98 -4.40 3.26
C TYR A 58 -1.31 -3.27 4.02
N ARG A 59 0.01 -3.33 3.99
CA ARG A 59 0.90 -2.26 4.40
C ARG A 59 1.56 -1.67 3.16
N CYS A 60 1.44 -0.36 3.01
CA CYS A 60 2.03 0.41 1.92
C CYS A 60 3.23 1.18 2.47
N TYR A 61 4.39 1.03 1.84
CA TYR A 61 5.58 1.83 2.13
C TYR A 61 5.82 2.81 0.99
N ILE A 62 5.68 4.10 1.24
CA ILE A 62 5.85 5.15 0.24
C ILE A 62 7.24 5.76 0.42
N SER A 63 8.10 5.55 -0.55
CA SER A 63 9.44 6.14 -0.56
C SER A 63 9.38 7.53 -1.18
N THR A 64 9.47 8.56 -0.35
CA THR A 64 9.58 9.95 -0.80
C THR A 64 11.06 10.33 -0.96
N ARG A 65 11.35 11.51 -1.52
CA ARG A 65 12.74 11.99 -1.67
C ARG A 65 13.49 12.16 -0.35
N THR A 66 12.76 12.41 0.74
CA THR A 66 13.34 12.78 2.04
C THR A 66 13.10 11.71 3.10
N GLU A 67 12.01 10.96 3.00
CA GLU A 67 11.51 10.08 4.06
C GLU A 67 10.83 8.83 3.52
N LEU A 68 10.84 7.76 4.32
CA LEU A 68 10.05 6.56 4.08
C LEU A 68 8.81 6.60 4.96
N LEU A 69 7.64 6.72 4.33
CA LEU A 69 6.37 6.68 5.02
C LEU A 69 5.76 5.29 4.93
N TYR A 70 4.96 4.91 5.90
CA TYR A 70 4.14 3.72 5.83
C TYR A 70 2.71 4.01 6.27
N CYS A 71 1.76 3.32 5.64
CA CYS A 71 0.37 3.30 6.04
C CYS A 71 -0.18 1.87 5.91
N THR A 72 -1.28 1.60 6.61
CA THR A 72 -1.98 0.31 6.51
C THR A 72 -3.43 0.55 6.14
N GLY A 73 -4.02 -0.42 5.46
CA GLY A 73 -5.37 -0.28 4.92
C GLY A 73 -5.77 -1.44 4.04
N VAL A 74 -6.84 -1.25 3.27
CA VAL A 74 -7.45 -2.31 2.45
C VAL A 74 -7.65 -1.85 1.02
N VAL A 75 -7.51 -2.77 0.06
CA VAL A 75 -7.83 -2.48 -1.34
C VAL A 75 -9.35 -2.59 -1.50
N LYS A 76 -10.00 -1.49 -1.92
CA LYS A 76 -11.45 -1.47 -2.16
C LYS A 76 -11.80 -1.87 -3.58
N GLU A 77 -10.99 -1.43 -4.54
CA GLU A 77 -11.20 -1.72 -5.96
C GLU A 77 -9.85 -2.02 -6.61
N ARG A 78 -9.86 -2.94 -7.57
CA ARG A 78 -8.75 -3.24 -8.46
C ARG A 78 -9.29 -3.29 -9.89
N TYR A 79 -8.72 -2.51 -10.80
CA TYR A 79 -9.23 -2.39 -12.16
C TYR A 79 -8.09 -2.11 -13.14
N CYS A 80 -8.28 -2.54 -14.39
CA CYS A 80 -7.34 -2.22 -15.46
C CYS A 80 -7.87 -1.01 -16.25
N GLN A 81 -7.00 -0.05 -16.53
CA GLN A 81 -7.29 1.15 -17.33
C GLN A 81 -6.14 1.40 -18.30
N GLU A 82 -6.42 1.40 -19.61
CA GLU A 82 -5.42 1.70 -20.65
C GLU A 82 -4.10 0.91 -20.48
N ASP A 83 -4.20 -0.42 -20.33
CA ASP A 83 -3.06 -1.32 -20.07
C ASP A 83 -2.31 -1.08 -18.75
N ARG A 84 -2.94 -0.39 -17.79
CA ARG A 84 -2.38 -0.16 -16.45
C ARG A 84 -3.27 -0.78 -15.39
N ASN A 85 -2.62 -1.49 -14.48
CA ASN A 85 -3.25 -2.08 -13.32
C ASN A 85 -3.37 -1.03 -12.21
N LEU A 86 -4.59 -0.67 -11.81
CA LEU A 86 -4.87 0.34 -10.81
C LEU A 86 -5.56 -0.27 -9.59
N LEU A 87 -5.19 0.26 -8.42
CA LEU A 87 -5.74 -0.12 -7.13
C LEU A 87 -6.26 1.12 -6.42
N LYS A 88 -7.48 1.04 -5.88
CA LYS A 88 -8.04 2.02 -4.96
C LYS A 88 -7.84 1.52 -3.54
N PHE A 89 -6.86 2.07 -2.86
CA PHE A 89 -6.49 1.67 -1.50
C PHE A 89 -7.05 2.65 -0.48
N ARG A 90 -7.83 2.15 0.48
CA ARG A 90 -8.34 2.93 1.60
C ARG A 90 -7.39 2.83 2.78
N ILE A 91 -6.91 3.96 3.26
CA ILE A 91 -6.04 4.04 4.43
C ILE A 91 -6.88 3.92 5.69
N GLU A 92 -6.39 3.16 6.68
CA GLU A 92 -7.07 2.97 7.97
C GLU A 92 -6.37 3.67 9.14
N ASN A 93 -5.04 3.79 9.10
CA ASN A 93 -4.25 4.29 10.23
C ASN A 93 -3.53 5.62 9.93
N GLY A 94 -3.82 6.30 8.81
CA GLY A 94 -3.06 7.47 8.36
C GLY A 94 -1.63 7.12 7.91
N PHE A 95 -0.77 8.13 7.79
CA PHE A 95 0.64 7.99 7.39
C PHE A 95 1.58 8.19 8.56
N TYR A 96 2.53 7.27 8.72
CA TYR A 96 3.59 7.34 9.73
C TYR A 96 4.96 7.30 9.06
N ASN A 97 5.94 7.99 9.66
CA ASN A 97 7.32 7.91 9.20
C ASN A 97 8.03 6.69 9.83
N VAL A 98 8.68 5.87 9.01
CA VAL A 98 9.41 4.67 9.46
C VAL A 98 10.56 5.03 10.42
N TYR A 99 11.16 6.21 10.26
CA TYR A 99 12.26 6.66 11.12
C TYR A 99 11.80 7.14 12.51
N GLU A 100 10.55 7.57 12.66
CA GLU A 100 9.99 7.91 13.98
C GLU A 100 9.72 6.65 14.81
N GLY A 101 9.42 5.52 14.17
CA GLY A 101 9.24 4.22 14.82
C GLY A 101 10.54 3.57 15.34
N ARG A 102 11.72 4.03 14.90
CA ARG A 102 13.03 3.49 15.34
C ARG A 102 13.56 4.09 16.63
N LYS A 103 12.81 4.96 17.33
CA LYS A 103 13.24 5.52 18.63
C LYS A 103 13.11 4.57 19.84
N MET A 104 12.68 3.31 19.67
CA MET A 104 12.62 2.37 20.80
C MET A 104 13.06 0.95 20.41
N THR A 105 14.35 0.66 20.61
CA THR A 105 14.86 -0.38 21.54
C THR A 105 16.39 -0.40 21.46
N LYS A 106 17.04 0.51 22.20
CA LYS A 106 18.30 0.16 22.88
C LYS A 106 17.94 -0.08 24.34
N ARG A 107 17.57 -1.31 24.68
CA ARG A 107 17.72 -1.80 26.06
C ARG A 107 19.13 -2.38 26.13
N ALA A 108 20.02 -1.64 26.79
CA ALA A 108 21.25 -2.18 27.37
C ALA A 108 20.97 -2.42 28.86
#